data_AF-A0AAV4KT59-F1
#
_entry.id   AF-A0AAV4KT59-F1
#
_cell.length_a   1.000
_cell.length_b   1.000
_cell.length_c   1.000
_cell.angle_alpha   90.00
_cell.angle_beta   90.00
_cell.angle_gamma   90.00
#
_symmetry.space_group_name_H-M   'P 1'
#
loop_
_entity.id
_entity.type
_entity.pdbx_description
1 polymer ?
#
loop_
_entity_poly.entity_id
_entity_poly.type
_entity_poly.pdbx_seq_one_letter_code
_entity_poly.pdbx_strand_id
1 'polypeptide(L)'
;MEEVTARFGWAWEPRKVTPGRWPVMEIAGIDRRLIGWQSTRRQQIEDALSVLADKYEERQGHPPGEKAGCAQERPASAVMPARASGGDEGSVTSRFSGAGCQGRLSARLAERYRRVILIYSARARSAHAGSASERLD
;
A
#
# COMPACT_ATOMS: atom_id res chain seq x y z
N MET A 1 8.28 -18.29 5.75
CA MET A 1 8.45 -16.83 5.56
C MET A 1 9.91 -16.46 5.78
N GLU A 2 10.55 -16.92 6.87
CA GLU A 2 11.97 -16.68 7.18
C GLU A 2 12.94 -17.09 6.08
N GLU A 3 12.77 -18.25 5.45
CA GLU A 3 13.69 -18.72 4.40
C GLU A 3 13.73 -17.79 3.19
N VAL A 4 12.58 -17.30 2.74
CA VAL A 4 12.47 -16.36 1.61
C VAL A 4 13.06 -15.00 1.98
N THR A 5 12.78 -14.50 3.17
CA THR A 5 13.24 -13.17 3.61
C THR A 5 14.74 -13.17 3.89
N ALA A 6 15.28 -14.25 4.47
CA ALA A 6 16.71 -14.43 4.66
C ALA A 6 17.46 -14.53 3.32
N ARG A 7 16.92 -15.28 2.35
CA ARG A 7 17.50 -15.40 1.00
C ARG A 7 17.62 -14.06 0.27
N PHE A 8 16.68 -13.14 0.51
CA PHE A 8 16.66 -11.80 -0.09
C PHE A 8 17.28 -10.71 0.80
N GLY A 9 17.76 -11.05 1.99
CA GLY A 9 18.35 -10.09 2.94
C GLY A 9 17.34 -9.06 3.46
N TRP A 10 16.06 -9.41 3.54
CA TRP A 10 15.01 -8.51 4.01
C TRP A 10 14.92 -8.55 5.53
N ALA A 11 15.06 -7.38 6.13
CA ALA A 11 14.73 -7.16 7.54
C ALA A 11 13.27 -6.71 7.68
N TRP A 12 12.65 -7.09 8.79
CA TRP A 12 11.30 -6.69 9.15
C TRP A 12 11.35 -5.84 10.41
N GLU A 13 10.66 -4.72 10.41
CA GLU A 13 10.57 -3.81 11.55
C GLU A 13 9.12 -3.68 12.01
N PRO A 14 8.87 -3.72 13.33
CA PRO A 14 7.54 -3.48 13.86
C PRO A 14 7.17 -2.03 13.64
N ARG A 15 6.05 -1.80 12.97
CA ARG A 15 5.51 -0.45 12.84
C ARG A 15 5.03 0.06 14.20
N LYS A 16 5.32 1.33 14.48
CA LYS A 16 4.72 2.04 15.62
C LYS A 16 3.19 2.08 15.45
N VAL A 17 2.50 1.39 16.34
CA VAL A 17 1.04 1.33 16.41
C VAL A 17 0.55 2.02 17.68
N THR A 18 -0.73 2.37 17.71
CA THR A 18 -1.42 2.84 18.91
C THR A 18 -1.26 1.81 20.04
N PRO A 19 -0.97 2.24 21.28
CA PRO A 19 -0.89 1.34 22.43
C PRO A 19 -2.11 0.42 22.52
N GLY A 20 -1.87 -0.86 22.85
CA GLY A 20 -2.92 -1.88 22.92
C GLY A 20 -3.26 -2.56 21.59
N ARG A 21 -2.62 -2.18 20.46
CA ARG A 21 -2.72 -2.90 19.19
C ARG A 21 -1.44 -3.68 18.91
N TRP A 22 -1.58 -4.82 18.23
CA TRP A 22 -0.45 -5.60 17.76
C TRP A 22 0.29 -4.84 16.65
N PRO A 23 1.63 -4.74 16.72
CA PRO A 23 2.40 -4.09 15.67
C PRO A 23 2.31 -4.88 14.37
N VAL A 24 2.12 -4.16 13.28
CA VAL A 24 2.21 -4.73 11.92
C VAL A 24 3.68 -4.74 11.52
N MET A 25 4.17 -5.87 11.00
CA MET A 25 5.53 -5.97 10.48
C MET A 25 5.62 -5.34 9.09
N GLU A 26 6.50 -4.36 8.92
CA GLU A 26 6.81 -3.72 7.64
C GLU A 26 8.25 -4.08 7.21
N ILE A 27 8.55 -4.07 5.91
CA ILE A 27 9.91 -4.30 5.42
C ILE A 27 10.77 -3.08 5.80
N ALA A 28 11.90 -3.33 6.46
CA ALA A 28 12.82 -2.30 6.92
C ALA A 28 13.28 -1.39 5.78
N GLY A 29 13.37 -0.09 6.04
CA GLY A 29 13.86 0.91 5.08
C GLY A 29 12.86 1.37 4.02
N ILE A 30 11.62 0.86 4.02
CA ILE A 30 10.54 1.43 3.20
C ILE A 30 9.93 2.62 3.94
N ASP A 31 10.01 3.82 3.34
CA ASP A 31 9.38 5.01 3.90
C ASP A 31 7.85 4.87 3.89
N ARG A 32 7.21 5.08 5.04
CA ARG A 32 5.74 5.00 5.21
C ARG A 32 4.97 5.93 4.26
N ARG A 33 5.57 7.02 3.79
CA ARG A 33 4.99 7.92 2.78
C ARG A 33 4.79 7.21 1.44
N LEU A 34 5.64 6.24 1.10
CA LEU A 34 5.48 5.42 -0.11
C LEU A 34 4.31 4.45 0.04
N ILE A 35 4.13 3.87 1.23
CA ILE A 35 2.99 3.01 1.54
C ILE A 35 1.70 3.82 1.46
N GLY A 36 1.67 5.02 2.03
CA GLY A 36 0.54 5.94 1.95
C GLY A 36 0.18 6.30 0.50
N TRP A 37 1.17 6.68 -0.31
CA TRP A 37 0.96 7.05 -1.72
C TRP A 37 0.34 5.91 -2.56
N GLN A 38 0.71 4.66 -2.29
CA GLN A 38 0.16 3.49 -3.00
C GLN A 38 -1.19 3.02 -2.45
N SER A 39 -1.60 3.52 -1.27
CA SER A 39 -2.78 3.06 -0.55
C SER A 39 -4.04 3.85 -0.93
N THR A 40 -4.38 3.91 -2.22
CA THR A 40 -5.58 4.63 -2.71
C THR A 40 -6.84 4.20 -1.96
N ARG A 41 -7.00 2.90 -1.71
CA ARG A 41 -8.14 2.37 -0.93
C ARG A 41 -8.19 2.93 0.50
N ARG A 42 -7.03 3.09 1.14
CA ARG A 42 -6.96 3.64 2.50
C ARG A 42 -7.37 5.11 2.51
N GLN A 43 -6.87 5.90 1.56
CA GLN A 43 -7.24 7.31 1.41
C GLN A 43 -8.75 7.46 1.20
N GLN A 44 -9.34 6.65 0.32
CA GLN A 44 -10.79 6.68 0.06
C GLN A 44 -11.62 6.35 1.31
N ILE A 45 -11.13 5.43 2.16
CA ILE A 45 -11.78 5.11 3.44
C ILE A 45 -11.64 6.29 4.41
N GLU A 46 -10.46 6.90 4.51
CA GLU A 46 -10.22 8.06 5.37
C GLU A 46 -11.10 9.26 4.94
N ASP A 47 -11.24 9.51 3.64
CA ASP A 47 -12.10 10.54 3.08
C ASP A 47 -13.60 10.25 3.40
N ALA A 48 -14.04 8.99 3.22
CA ALA A 48 -15.41 8.59 3.53
C ALA A 48 -15.72 8.66 5.03
N LEU A 49 -14.75 8.34 5.89
CA LEU A 49 -14.88 8.50 7.34
C LEU A 49 -15.03 9.96 7.75
N SER A 50 -14.32 10.89 7.09
CA SER A 50 -14.50 12.33 7.33
C SER A 50 -15.94 12.76 7.08
N VAL A 51 -16.51 12.36 5.93
CA VAL A 51 -17.90 12.71 5.56
C VAL A 51 -18.91 12.09 6.54
N LEU A 52 -18.65 10.87 7.02
CA LEU A 52 -19.53 10.23 8.00
C LEU A 52 -19.44 10.88 9.39
N ALA A 53 -18.25 11.37 9.77
CA ALA A 53 -18.04 12.11 11.00
C ALA A 53 -18.79 13.44 10.97
N ASP A 54 -18.70 14.21 9.88
CA ASP A 54 -19.44 15.47 9.72
C ASP A 54 -20.95 15.24 9.85
N LYS A 55 -21.49 14.23 9.17
CA LYS A 55 -22.91 13.84 9.26
C LYS A 55 -23.32 13.35 10.64
N TYR A 56 -22.39 12.78 11.41
CA TYR A 56 -22.65 12.38 12.79
C TYR A 56 -22.73 13.61 13.69
N GLU A 57 -21.80 14.55 13.55
CA GLU A 57 -21.76 15.81 14.30
C GLU A 57 -23.00 16.66 14.06
N GLU A 58 -23.42 16.82 12.80
CA GLU A 58 -24.65 17.54 12.45
C GLU A 58 -25.89 16.96 13.15
N ARG A 59 -25.94 15.63 13.32
CA ARG A 59 -27.07 14.93 13.93
C ARG A 59 -27.04 14.92 15.45
N GLN A 60 -25.84 14.82 16.04
CA GLN A 60 -25.66 14.55 17.47
C GLN A 60 -25.13 15.76 18.25
N GLY A 61 -24.65 16.80 17.57
CA GLY A 61 -24.06 18.00 18.16
C GLY A 61 -22.68 17.80 18.77
N HIS A 62 -22.03 16.65 18.56
CA HIS A 62 -20.70 16.34 19.07
C HIS A 62 -19.94 15.35 18.17
N PRO A 63 -18.59 15.35 18.19
CA PRO A 63 -17.78 14.41 17.41
C PRO A 63 -18.05 12.96 17.79
N PRO A 64 -17.87 12.01 16.85
CA PRO A 64 -17.99 10.60 17.16
C PRO A 64 -16.88 10.15 18.12
N GLY A 65 -17.26 9.63 19.29
CA GLY A 65 -16.33 8.95 20.19
C GLY A 65 -15.80 7.64 19.59
N GLU A 66 -14.80 7.03 20.23
CA GLU A 66 -14.04 5.87 19.71
C GLU A 66 -14.94 4.74 19.16
N LYS A 67 -16.00 4.37 19.90
CA LYS A 67 -16.94 3.31 19.48
C LYS A 67 -17.76 3.71 18.25
N ALA A 68 -18.21 4.96 18.18
CA ALA A 68 -18.96 5.47 17.04
C ALA A 68 -18.06 5.63 15.81
N GLY A 69 -16.79 6.00 15.99
CA GLY A 69 -15.77 6.00 14.94
C GLY A 69 -15.54 4.60 14.38
N CYS A 70 -15.30 3.60 15.24
CA CYS A 70 -15.15 2.19 14.82
C CYS A 70 -16.38 1.68 14.06
N ALA A 71 -17.59 2.03 14.48
CA ALA A 71 -18.82 1.62 13.80
C ALA A 71 -18.95 2.20 12.37
N GLN A 72 -18.26 3.30 12.07
CA GLN A 72 -18.28 3.95 10.75
C GLN A 72 -17.30 3.31 9.75
N GLU A 73 -16.34 2.48 10.18
CA GLU A 73 -15.36 1.86 9.27
C GLU A 73 -16.03 0.93 8.24
N ARG A 74 -17.01 0.14 8.66
CA ARG A 74 -17.76 -0.74 7.76
C ARG A 74 -18.52 0.04 6.66
N PRO A 75 -19.38 1.03 6.98
CA PRO A 75 -20.04 1.82 5.94
C PRO A 75 -19.04 2.62 5.09
N ALA A 76 -17.97 3.19 5.67
CA ALA A 76 -16.93 3.87 4.89
C ALA A 76 -16.30 2.95 3.84
N SER A 77 -16.02 1.69 4.20
CA SER A 77 -15.44 0.70 3.28
C SER A 77 -16.39 0.26 2.15
N ALA A 78 -17.69 0.55 2.26
CA ALA A 78 -18.71 0.14 1.30
C ALA A 78 -19.00 1.19 0.22
N VAL A 79 -18.56 2.45 0.39
CA VAL A 79 -18.76 3.55 -0.58
C VAL A 79 -17.86 3.42 -1.83
N MET A 80 -17.06 2.35 -1.90
CA MET A 80 -16.01 2.21 -2.89
C MET A 80 -16.55 1.82 -4.27
N PRO A 81 -15.95 2.34 -5.36
CA PRO A 81 -16.33 1.92 -6.71
C PRO A 81 -15.99 0.45 -6.95
N ALA A 82 -16.78 -0.21 -7.78
CA ALA A 82 -16.48 -1.57 -8.23
C ALA A 82 -15.10 -1.62 -8.91
N ARG A 83 -14.39 -2.73 -8.74
CA ARG A 83 -13.13 -2.94 -9.47
C ARG A 83 -13.43 -2.89 -10.97
N ALA A 84 -12.71 -2.03 -11.69
CA ALA A 84 -12.76 -2.04 -13.15
C ALA A 84 -12.33 -3.43 -13.66
N SER A 85 -13.22 -4.08 -14.39
CA SER A 85 -12.94 -5.34 -15.09
C SER A 85 -12.10 -5.04 -16.35
N GLY A 86 -10.93 -5.66 -16.47
CA GLY A 86 -10.10 -5.59 -17.70
C GLY A 86 -8.97 -4.57 -17.70
N GLY A 87 -8.08 -4.63 -16.70
CA GLY A 87 -6.83 -3.85 -16.73
C GLY A 87 -5.73 -4.57 -17.52
N ASP A 88 -5.11 -3.89 -18.48
CA ASP A 88 -3.86 -4.34 -19.08
C ASP A 88 -2.72 -4.30 -18.03
N GLU A 89 -2.06 -5.44 -17.79
CA GLU A 89 -0.99 -5.56 -16.78
C GLU A 89 0.20 -4.64 -17.08
N GLY A 90 0.49 -4.38 -18.37
CA GLY A 90 1.51 -3.42 -18.80
C GLY A 90 1.18 -1.98 -18.40
N SER A 91 -0.09 -1.59 -18.54
CA SER A 91 -0.62 -0.30 -18.08
C SER A 91 -0.63 -0.15 -16.55
N VAL A 92 -0.86 -1.24 -15.80
CA VAL A 92 -0.80 -1.19 -14.33
C VAL A 92 0.65 -1.02 -13.88
N THR A 93 1.58 -1.80 -14.41
CA THR A 93 3.00 -1.72 -14.01
C THR A 93 3.65 -0.38 -14.39
N SER A 94 3.27 0.22 -15.52
CA SER A 94 3.74 1.55 -15.91
C SER A 94 3.23 2.66 -15.00
N ARG A 95 2.00 2.57 -14.47
CA ARG A 95 1.49 3.52 -13.45
C ARG A 95 2.28 3.47 -12.14
N PHE A 96 2.82 2.30 -11.78
CA PHE A 96 3.67 2.14 -10.60
C PHE A 96 5.13 2.58 -10.85
N SER A 97 5.56 2.65 -12.11
CA SER A 97 6.94 2.96 -12.52
C SER A 97 7.12 4.37 -13.10
N GLY A 98 6.04 5.00 -13.54
CA GLY A 98 6.00 6.26 -14.28
C GLY A 98 5.91 7.50 -13.39
N ALA A 99 6.27 8.64 -13.98
CA ALA A 99 6.44 9.96 -13.38
C ALA A 99 5.15 10.65 -12.88
N GLY A 100 4.29 9.95 -12.14
CA GLY A 100 3.27 10.56 -11.27
C GLY A 100 3.86 11.17 -9.98
N CYS A 101 5.18 11.44 -9.98
CA CYS A 101 6.01 11.79 -8.85
C CYS A 101 6.03 13.31 -8.53
N GLN A 102 5.03 14.06 -8.96
CA GLN A 102 4.95 15.51 -8.65
C GLN A 102 4.21 15.73 -7.33
N GLY A 103 4.88 15.37 -6.23
CA GLY A 103 4.36 15.56 -4.89
C GLY A 103 5.40 15.25 -3.81
N ARG A 104 6.45 16.08 -3.71
CA ARG A 104 7.38 16.16 -2.56
C ARG A 104 7.95 14.83 -2.01
N LEU A 105 8.37 13.91 -2.89
CA LEU A 105 9.42 12.95 -2.57
C LEU A 105 10.70 13.49 -3.19
N SER A 106 11.70 13.82 -2.37
CA SER A 106 12.96 14.41 -2.86
C SER A 106 13.51 13.56 -4.02
N ALA A 107 14.05 14.20 -5.07
CA ALA A 107 14.53 13.52 -6.28
C ALA A 107 15.48 12.34 -5.99
N ARG A 108 16.24 12.44 -4.89
CA ARG A 108 17.14 11.38 -4.38
C ARG A 108 16.39 10.11 -3.91
N LEU A 109 15.20 10.25 -3.33
CA LEU A 109 14.37 9.10 -2.91
C LEU A 109 13.74 8.41 -4.13
N ALA A 110 13.29 9.19 -5.11
CA ALA A 110 12.75 8.67 -6.37
C ALA A 110 13.80 7.90 -7.17
N GLU A 111 15.06 8.36 -7.17
CA GLU A 111 16.17 7.69 -7.86
C GLU A 111 16.61 6.39 -7.17
N ARG A 112 16.68 6.38 -5.83
CA ARG A 112 16.87 5.14 -5.07
C ARG A 112 15.74 4.13 -5.32
N TYR A 113 14.50 4.61 -5.41
CA TYR A 113 13.32 3.79 -5.64
C TYR A 113 13.27 3.19 -7.06
N ARG A 114 13.62 3.97 -8.09
CA ARG A 114 13.78 3.44 -9.46
C ARG A 114 14.79 2.31 -9.52
N ARG A 115 15.90 2.44 -8.79
CA ARG A 115 16.92 1.38 -8.72
C ARG A 115 16.39 0.11 -8.07
N VAL A 116 15.60 0.23 -6.99
CA VAL A 116 14.96 -0.92 -6.32
C VAL A 116 13.93 -1.60 -7.23
N ILE A 117 13.07 -0.84 -7.91
CA ILE A 117 12.09 -1.38 -8.87
C ILE A 117 12.77 -2.09 -10.04
N LEU A 118 13.85 -1.50 -10.59
CA LEU A 118 14.60 -2.11 -11.68
C LEU A 118 15.28 -3.41 -11.24
N ILE A 119 15.85 -3.46 -10.04
CA ILE A 119 16.43 -4.68 -9.47
C ILE A 119 15.33 -5.74 -9.27
N TYR A 120 14.19 -5.35 -8.71
CA TYR A 120 13.06 -6.26 -8.46
C TYR A 120 12.48 -6.83 -9.77
N SER A 121 12.22 -5.98 -10.76
CA SER A 121 11.65 -6.40 -12.06
C SER A 121 12.63 -7.21 -12.92
N ALA A 122 13.93 -6.90 -12.88
CA ALA A 122 14.96 -7.71 -13.54
C ALA A 122 15.03 -9.12 -12.93
N ARG A 123 14.96 -9.22 -11.60
CA ARG A 123 15.06 -10.50 -10.90
C ARG A 123 13.79 -11.34 -11.02
N ALA A 124 12.61 -10.72 -11.07
CA ALA A 124 11.35 -11.40 -11.38
C ALA A 124 11.36 -12.02 -12.79
N ARG A 125 11.90 -11.30 -13.79
CA ARG A 125 12.06 -11.84 -15.16
C ARG A 125 13.03 -13.04 -15.20
N SER A 126 14.13 -12.99 -14.44
CA SER A 126 15.07 -14.11 -14.34
C SER A 126 14.46 -15.34 -13.65
N ALA A 127 13.59 -15.15 -12.65
CA ALA A 127 12.90 -16.25 -11.97
C ALA A 127 11.86 -16.94 -12.87
N HIS A 128 11.14 -16.19 -13.71
CA HIS A 128 10.21 -16.76 -14.69
C HIS A 128 10.93 -17.47 -15.84
N ALA A 129 12.09 -16.96 -16.27
CA ALA A 129 12.91 -17.61 -17.30
C ALA A 129 13.52 -18.95 -16.83
N GLY A 130 13.88 -19.06 -15.54
CA GLY A 130 14.36 -20.33 -14.96
C GLY A 130 13.30 -21.44 -14.95
N SER A 131 12.03 -21.09 -14.64
CA SER A 131 10.93 -22.08 -14.60
C SER A 131 10.49 -22.62 -15.97
N ALA A 132 10.89 -21.95 -17.07
CA ALA A 132 10.59 -22.40 -18.43
C ALA A 132 11.64 -23.40 -18.96
N SER A 133 12.84 -23.44 -18.37
CA SER A 133 13.92 -24.34 -18.77
C SER A 133 13.84 -25.74 -18.14
N GLU A 134 13.06 -25.92 -17.06
CA GLU A 134 12.95 -27.19 -16.30
C GLU A 134 11.79 -28.10 -16.77
N ARG A 135 11.16 -27.82 -17.92
CA ARG A 135 10.05 -28.65 -18.48
C ARG A 135 10.37 -29.29 -19.84
N LEU A 136 11.64 -29.32 -20.25
CA LEU A 136 12.08 -29.95 -21.50
C LEU A 136 13.26 -30.90 -21.30
N ASP A 137 13.31 -31.60 -20.17
CA ASP A 137 14.08 -32.85 -20.00
C ASP A 137 13.14 -33.97 -19.53
#